data_AF-A0A8T7DHV2-F1
#
_entry.id   AF-A0A8T7DHV2-F1
#
_cell.length_a   1.000
_cell.length_b   1.000
_cell.length_c   1.000
_cell.angle_alpha   90.00
_cell.angle_beta   90.00
_cell.angle_gamma   90.00
#
_symmetry.space_group_name_H-M   'P 1'
#
loop_
_entity.id
_entity.type
_entity.pdbx_description
1 polymer ?
#
loop_
_entity_poly.entity_id
_entity_poly.type
_entity_poly.pdbx_seq_one_letter_code
_entity_poly.pdbx_strand_id
1 'polypeptide(L)'
;MAMIRNLLALIGLIVLVGAGFAIGKLWPVLSEFDPDFPQVYTQFAQKLLTEKDPGVAMMWSLPVEEGLSPDDVKESLKSLASSKSFLFVGEAPFHKQVEAITGEPYRHVTFMSFCDASVGKMMADYRDSYTGFMPCRIAVVEDQEGNLWLHSMNLDLMIHGGKELPPELKKEALRVRDIIISMMEGAAAGEF
;
A
#
# COMPACT_ATOMS: atom_id res chain seq x y z
N MET A 1 10.77 15.67 -53.18
CA MET A 1 10.63 14.31 -52.59
C MET A 1 11.89 13.81 -51.90
N ALA A 2 13.08 13.85 -52.53
CA ALA A 2 14.32 13.34 -51.92
C ALA A 2 14.73 14.07 -50.61
N MET A 3 14.56 15.40 -50.55
CA MET A 3 14.90 16.21 -49.37
C MET A 3 14.07 15.86 -48.13
N ILE A 4 12.76 15.62 -48.29
CA ILE A 4 11.86 15.21 -47.18
C ILE A 4 12.23 13.81 -46.69
N ARG A 5 12.54 12.88 -47.60
CA ARG A 5 12.96 11.52 -47.24
C ARG A 5 14.27 11.52 -46.45
N ASN A 6 15.24 12.35 -46.86
CA ASN A 6 16.54 12.45 -46.17
C ASN A 6 16.39 13.13 -44.81
N LEU A 7 15.50 14.11 -44.67
CA LEU A 7 15.19 14.75 -43.38
C LEU A 7 14.54 13.76 -42.41
N LEU A 8 13.55 12.97 -42.86
CA LEU A 8 12.92 11.93 -42.04
C LEU A 8 13.92 10.83 -41.66
N ALA A 9 14.82 10.43 -42.58
CA ALA A 9 15.88 9.48 -42.28
C ALA A 9 16.88 10.01 -41.24
N LEU A 10 17.22 11.30 -41.29
CA LEU A 10 18.08 11.95 -40.29
C LEU A 10 17.40 12.03 -38.93
N ILE A 11 16.11 12.40 -38.87
CA ILE A 11 15.32 12.39 -37.64
C ILE A 11 15.24 10.97 -37.07
N GLY A 12 14.96 9.98 -37.92
CA GLY A 12 14.94 8.56 -37.52
C GLY A 12 16.29 8.11 -36.95
N LEU A 13 17.40 8.48 -37.58
CA LEU A 13 18.74 8.18 -37.08
C LEU A 13 19.01 8.85 -35.73
N ILE A 14 18.66 10.12 -35.57
CA ILE A 14 18.81 10.86 -34.30
C ILE A 14 17.96 10.22 -33.20
N VAL A 15 16.72 9.83 -33.50
CA VAL A 15 15.84 9.14 -32.56
C VAL A 15 16.41 7.78 -32.17
N LEU A 16 16.94 7.00 -33.12
CA LEU A 16 17.54 5.69 -32.83
C LEU A 16 18.83 5.80 -32.00
N VAL A 17 19.70 6.76 -32.32
CA VAL A 17 20.93 7.03 -31.56
C VAL A 17 20.59 7.54 -30.16
N GLY A 18 19.62 8.45 -30.06
CA GLY A 18 19.12 8.97 -28.78
C GLY A 18 18.49 7.87 -27.92
N ALA A 19 17.64 7.03 -28.51
CA ALA A 19 17.02 5.89 -27.83
C ALA A 19 18.06 4.85 -27.40
N GLY A 20 19.04 4.54 -28.25
CA GLY A 20 20.15 3.62 -27.91
C GLY A 20 20.99 4.13 -26.74
N PHE A 21 21.30 5.43 -26.72
CA PHE A 21 22.01 6.06 -25.60
C PHE A 21 21.16 6.08 -24.32
N ALA A 22 19.87 6.41 -24.44
CA ALA A 22 18.94 6.39 -23.31
C ALA A 22 18.82 4.98 -22.71
N ILE A 23 18.59 3.96 -23.55
CA ILE A 23 18.55 2.56 -23.13
C ILE A 23 19.87 2.14 -22.49
N GLY A 24 21.02 2.47 -23.10
CA GLY A 24 22.33 2.15 -22.53
C GLY A 24 22.57 2.73 -21.13
N LYS A 25 21.99 3.90 -20.82
CA LYS A 25 22.05 4.50 -19.48
C LYS A 25 20.94 4.04 -18.52
N LEU A 26 19.73 3.78 -19.03
CA LEU A 26 18.58 3.36 -18.23
C LEU A 26 18.64 1.87 -17.89
N TRP A 27 19.23 1.03 -18.74
CA TRP A 27 19.24 -0.42 -18.55
C TRP A 27 19.89 -0.87 -17.24
N PRO A 28 21.08 -0.37 -16.84
CA PRO A 28 21.67 -0.74 -15.56
C PRO A 28 20.78 -0.36 -14.37
N VAL A 29 20.16 0.82 -14.43
CA VAL A 29 19.25 1.31 -13.38
C VAL A 29 18.00 0.44 -13.31
N LEU A 30 17.35 0.18 -14.44
CA LEU A 30 16.15 -0.66 -14.54
C LEU A 30 16.42 -2.11 -14.12
N SER A 31 17.63 -2.62 -14.35
CA SER A 31 18.00 -3.99 -13.94
C SER A 31 18.13 -4.17 -12.43
N GLU A 32 18.20 -3.09 -11.65
CA GLU A 32 18.20 -3.15 -10.18
C GLU A 32 16.80 -3.16 -9.57
N PHE A 33 15.75 -2.90 -10.37
CA PHE A 33 14.38 -2.92 -9.87
C PHE A 33 13.87 -4.34 -9.64
N ASP A 34 12.93 -4.45 -8.72
CA ASP A 34 12.20 -5.69 -8.48
C ASP A 34 11.51 -6.18 -9.76
N PRO A 35 11.51 -7.49 -10.07
CA PRO A 35 10.84 -8.04 -11.25
C PRO A 35 9.35 -7.66 -11.35
N ASP A 36 8.67 -7.48 -10.21
CA ASP A 36 7.25 -7.15 -10.16
C ASP A 36 6.99 -5.63 -10.18
N PHE A 37 8.03 -4.80 -10.24
CA PHE A 37 7.92 -3.34 -10.36
C PHE A 37 6.95 -2.89 -11.46
N PRO A 38 7.04 -3.40 -12.71
CA PRO A 38 6.15 -2.96 -13.79
C PRO A 38 4.68 -3.29 -13.51
N GLN A 39 4.42 -4.44 -12.88
CA GLN A 39 3.07 -4.87 -12.55
C GLN A 39 2.46 -3.94 -11.50
N VAL A 40 3.18 -3.71 -10.39
CA VAL A 40 2.68 -2.88 -9.28
C VAL A 40 2.45 -1.43 -9.73
N TYR A 41 3.37 -0.85 -10.52
CA TYR A 41 3.17 0.50 -11.04
C TYR A 41 2.07 0.59 -12.09
N THR A 42 1.84 -0.48 -12.87
CA THR A 42 0.70 -0.53 -13.80
C THR A 42 -0.62 -0.57 -13.03
N GLN A 43 -0.74 -1.39 -11.99
CA GLN A 43 -1.94 -1.45 -11.15
C GLN A 43 -2.20 -0.11 -10.45
N PHE A 44 -1.15 0.50 -9.88
CA PHE A 44 -1.23 1.84 -9.31
C PHE A 44 -1.69 2.89 -10.35
N ALA A 45 -1.07 2.90 -11.54
CA ALA A 45 -1.43 3.85 -12.59
C ALA A 45 -2.87 3.65 -13.07
N GLN A 46 -3.33 2.40 -13.23
CA GLN A 46 -4.72 2.09 -13.57
C GLN A 46 -5.67 2.63 -12.51
N LYS A 47 -5.41 2.35 -11.22
CA LYS A 47 -6.25 2.84 -10.13
C LYS A 47 -6.23 4.37 -10.04
N LEU A 48 -5.06 4.99 -10.18
CA LEU A 48 -4.92 6.45 -10.22
C LEU A 48 -5.71 7.08 -11.37
N LEU A 49 -5.70 6.49 -12.56
CA LEU A 49 -6.44 7.02 -13.71
C LEU A 49 -7.95 6.88 -13.54
N THR A 50 -8.41 5.80 -12.88
CA THR A 50 -9.83 5.57 -12.58
C THR A 50 -10.32 6.52 -11.48
N GLU A 51 -9.65 6.53 -10.33
CA GLU A 51 -10.07 7.27 -9.13
C GLU A 51 -9.69 8.75 -9.20
N LYS A 52 -8.70 9.10 -10.02
CA LYS A 52 -8.10 10.45 -10.13
C LYS A 52 -7.53 10.97 -8.81
N ASP A 53 -7.24 10.08 -7.87
CA ASP A 53 -6.71 10.40 -6.55
C ASP A 53 -5.54 9.45 -6.20
N PRO A 54 -4.32 9.98 -6.01
CA PRO A 54 -3.17 9.15 -5.65
C PRO A 54 -3.27 8.57 -4.24
N GLY A 55 -3.92 9.28 -3.31
CA GLY A 55 -4.18 8.78 -1.96
C GLY A 55 -5.03 7.52 -2.01
N VAL A 56 -6.12 7.52 -2.78
CA VAL A 56 -6.97 6.33 -2.98
C VAL A 56 -6.22 5.21 -3.70
N ALA A 57 -5.42 5.56 -4.71
CA ALA A 57 -4.65 4.59 -5.49
C ALA A 57 -3.56 3.86 -4.68
N MET A 58 -3.05 4.48 -3.61
CA MET A 58 -2.05 3.89 -2.70
C MET A 58 -2.63 3.02 -1.59
N MET A 59 -3.95 2.90 -1.47
CA MET A 59 -4.59 2.15 -0.39
C MET A 59 -5.25 0.87 -0.91
N TRP A 60 -5.27 -0.17 -0.07
CA TRP A 60 -6.31 -1.18 -0.11
C TRP A 60 -7.53 -0.68 0.66
N SER A 61 -8.71 -0.94 0.10
CA SER A 61 -9.99 -0.54 0.68
C SER A 61 -10.96 -1.70 0.54
N LEU A 62 -11.56 -2.14 1.64
CA LEU A 62 -12.54 -3.21 1.66
C LEU A 62 -13.80 -2.74 2.38
N PRO A 63 -15.00 -2.90 1.79
CA PRO A 63 -16.24 -2.66 2.50
C PRO A 63 -16.44 -3.77 3.53
N VAL A 64 -17.01 -3.41 4.68
CA VAL A 64 -17.42 -4.34 5.72
C VAL A 64 -18.85 -4.79 5.47
N GLU A 65 -19.17 -6.04 5.78
CA GLU A 65 -20.52 -6.58 5.68
C GLU A 65 -21.54 -5.80 6.54
N GLU A 66 -22.75 -5.67 6.01
CA GLU A 66 -23.84 -4.98 6.70
C GLU A 66 -24.19 -5.67 8.02
N GLY A 67 -24.46 -4.87 9.05
CA GLY A 67 -24.87 -5.36 10.38
C GLY A 67 -23.74 -5.56 11.38
N LEU A 68 -22.47 -5.45 10.95
CA LEU A 68 -21.32 -5.42 11.86
C LEU A 68 -21.14 -4.03 12.47
N SER A 69 -20.87 -3.96 13.78
CA SER A 69 -20.51 -2.71 14.45
C SER A 69 -19.00 -2.43 14.34
N PRO A 70 -18.56 -1.16 14.52
CA PRO A 70 -17.13 -0.86 14.55
C PRO A 70 -16.36 -1.64 15.63
N ASP A 71 -16.99 -1.94 16.76
CA ASP A 71 -16.36 -2.72 17.83
C ASP A 71 -16.23 -4.20 17.44
N ASP A 72 -17.22 -4.79 16.75
CA ASP A 72 -17.12 -6.16 16.22
C ASP A 72 -15.94 -6.31 15.26
N VAL A 73 -15.81 -5.36 14.33
CA VAL A 73 -14.70 -5.34 13.35
C VAL A 73 -13.34 -5.19 14.04
N LYS A 74 -13.24 -4.32 15.05
CA LYS A 74 -11.97 -4.14 15.79
C LYS A 74 -11.59 -5.38 16.59
N GLU A 75 -12.54 -6.04 17.23
CA GLU A 75 -12.28 -7.27 17.98
C GLU A 75 -11.93 -8.43 17.05
N SER A 76 -12.60 -8.54 15.91
CA SER A 76 -12.25 -9.47 14.84
C SER A 76 -10.80 -9.25 14.37
N LEU A 77 -10.42 -8.00 14.05
CA LEU A 77 -9.05 -7.68 13.67
C LEU A 77 -8.05 -8.11 14.75
N LYS A 78 -8.30 -7.84 16.03
CA LYS A 78 -7.43 -8.27 17.14
C LYS A 78 -7.31 -9.80 17.24
N SER A 79 -8.43 -10.52 17.10
CA SER A 79 -8.47 -11.98 17.14
C SER A 79 -7.65 -12.60 16.01
N LEU A 80 -7.93 -12.18 14.77
CA LEU A 80 -7.25 -12.65 13.57
C LEU A 80 -5.73 -12.36 13.64
N ALA A 81 -5.34 -11.18 14.15
CA ALA A 81 -3.94 -10.81 14.30
C ALA A 81 -3.20 -11.69 15.32
N SER A 82 -3.85 -11.99 16.46
CA SER A 82 -3.31 -12.85 17.51
C SER A 82 -2.96 -14.25 16.98
N SER A 83 -3.84 -14.85 16.17
CA SER A 83 -3.63 -16.17 15.56
C SER A 83 -2.41 -16.23 14.62
N LYS A 84 -1.97 -15.08 14.09
CA LYS A 84 -0.91 -14.94 13.09
C LYS A 84 0.40 -14.38 13.68
N SER A 85 0.50 -14.29 15.01
CA SER A 85 1.64 -13.65 15.71
C SER A 85 1.90 -12.20 15.24
N PHE A 86 0.85 -11.50 14.81
CA PHE A 86 0.90 -10.13 14.36
C PHE A 86 0.17 -9.26 15.40
N LEU A 87 0.88 -8.87 16.44
CA LEU A 87 0.24 -8.41 17.67
C LEU A 87 -0.35 -7.01 17.52
N PHE A 88 -1.49 -6.77 18.18
CA PHE A 88 -2.04 -5.44 18.34
C PHE A 88 -1.12 -4.60 19.25
N VAL A 89 -0.70 -3.43 18.77
CA VAL A 89 0.25 -2.55 19.47
C VAL A 89 -0.33 -1.19 19.85
N GLY A 90 -1.53 -0.86 19.37
CA GLY A 90 -2.20 0.36 19.76
C GLY A 90 -3.41 0.72 18.92
N GLU A 91 -4.28 1.54 19.49
CA GLU A 91 -5.47 2.11 18.86
C GLU A 91 -5.45 3.63 19.05
N ALA A 92 -5.76 4.36 17.98
CA ALA A 92 -5.97 5.80 18.01
C ALA A 92 -7.42 6.10 17.59
N PRO A 93 -8.33 6.36 18.56
CA PRO A 93 -9.73 6.67 18.28
C PRO A 93 -9.87 8.12 17.80
N PHE A 94 -9.63 8.35 16.51
CA PHE A 94 -9.62 9.69 15.91
C PHE A 94 -10.95 10.43 16.08
N HIS A 95 -12.08 9.73 15.93
CA HIS A 95 -13.41 10.32 16.12
C HIS A 95 -13.61 10.98 17.49
N LYS A 96 -13.11 10.35 18.57
CA LYS A 96 -13.15 10.93 19.92
C LYS A 96 -12.28 12.18 20.04
N GLN A 97 -11.16 12.22 19.35
CA GLN A 97 -10.28 13.40 19.33
C GLN A 97 -10.93 14.56 18.58
N VAL A 98 -11.60 14.28 17.46
CA VAL A 98 -12.36 15.28 16.72
C VAL A 98 -13.46 15.85 17.61
N GLU A 99 -14.30 15.00 18.20
CA GLU A 99 -15.38 15.42 19.11
C GLU A 99 -14.86 16.24 20.30
N ALA A 100 -13.75 15.83 20.91
CA ALA A 100 -13.15 16.56 22.03
C ALA A 100 -12.64 17.96 21.65
N ILE A 101 -12.21 18.16 20.39
CA ILE A 101 -11.67 19.44 19.90
C ILE A 101 -12.78 20.35 19.38
N THR A 102 -13.75 19.79 18.65
CA THR A 102 -14.81 20.56 17.97
C THR A 102 -16.05 20.76 18.84
N GLY A 103 -16.28 19.88 19.82
CA GLY A 103 -17.52 19.82 20.61
C GLY A 103 -18.70 19.19 19.87
N GLU A 104 -18.50 18.68 18.66
CA GLU A 104 -19.55 18.12 17.81
C GLU A 104 -19.35 16.61 17.60
N PRO A 105 -20.42 15.81 17.58
CA PRO A 105 -20.33 14.39 17.26
C PRO A 105 -19.65 14.14 15.91
N TYR A 106 -18.88 13.06 15.80
CA TYR A 106 -18.18 12.67 14.58
C TYR A 106 -18.38 11.20 14.26
N ARG A 107 -18.48 10.87 12.96
CA ARG A 107 -18.59 9.49 12.45
C ARG A 107 -17.42 8.63 12.94
N HIS A 108 -17.60 7.31 13.02
CA HIS A 108 -16.54 6.45 13.53
C HIS A 108 -15.30 6.49 12.63
N VAL A 109 -14.15 6.84 13.21
CA VAL A 109 -12.84 6.75 12.58
C VAL A 109 -11.83 6.34 13.64
N THR A 110 -11.21 5.19 13.46
CA THR A 110 -10.23 4.64 14.40
C THR A 110 -9.07 4.02 13.63
N PHE A 111 -7.85 4.28 14.08
CA PHE A 111 -6.64 3.67 13.51
C PHE A 111 -6.15 2.54 14.41
N MET A 112 -6.15 1.32 13.88
CA MET A 112 -5.67 0.12 14.55
C MET A 112 -4.24 -0.17 14.10
N SER A 113 -3.33 -0.37 15.03
CA SER A 113 -1.92 -0.62 14.76
C SER A 113 -1.52 -2.04 15.15
N PHE A 114 -0.84 -2.72 14.24
CA PHE A 114 -0.39 -4.11 14.40
C PHE A 114 1.08 -4.26 13.98
N CYS A 115 1.80 -5.16 14.62
CA CYS A 115 3.21 -5.39 14.32
C CYS A 115 3.67 -6.80 14.69
N ASP A 116 4.52 -7.37 13.85
CA ASP A 116 5.47 -8.41 14.22
C ASP A 116 6.82 -7.73 14.51
N ALA A 117 7.21 -7.66 15.79
CA ALA A 117 8.40 -6.95 16.20
C ALA A 117 9.70 -7.54 15.62
N SER A 118 9.72 -8.84 15.32
CA SER A 118 10.88 -9.49 14.67
C SER A 118 11.03 -8.98 13.25
N VAL A 119 9.93 -8.92 12.49
CA VAL A 119 9.96 -8.36 11.12
C VAL A 119 10.23 -6.86 11.15
N GLY A 120 9.62 -6.13 12.09
CA GLY A 120 9.83 -4.70 12.25
C GLY A 120 11.30 -4.35 12.52
N LYS A 121 12.00 -5.16 13.31
CA LYS A 121 13.46 -5.02 13.52
C LYS A 121 14.22 -5.16 12.20
N MET A 122 13.92 -6.19 11.39
CA MET A 122 14.61 -6.39 10.11
C MET A 122 14.36 -5.23 9.14
N MET A 123 13.15 -4.67 9.12
CA MET A 123 12.81 -3.51 8.30
C MET A 123 13.58 -2.27 8.74
N ALA A 124 13.59 -1.97 10.05
CA ALA A 124 14.32 -0.83 10.60
C ALA A 124 15.82 -0.93 10.34
N ASP A 125 16.43 -2.09 10.60
CA ASP A 125 17.86 -2.31 10.42
C ASP A 125 18.30 -2.30 8.95
N TYR A 126 17.40 -2.67 8.02
CA TYR A 126 17.68 -2.59 6.60
C TYR A 126 17.70 -1.14 6.12
N ARG A 127 16.66 -0.36 6.47
CA ARG A 127 16.52 1.06 6.14
C ARG A 127 15.66 1.77 7.18
N ASP A 128 16.24 2.71 7.91
CA ASP A 128 15.53 3.50 8.94
C ASP A 128 14.22 4.13 8.43
N SER A 129 14.18 4.58 7.16
CA SER A 129 12.98 5.18 6.55
C SER A 129 11.79 4.22 6.46
N TYR A 130 12.01 2.90 6.55
CA TYR A 130 10.93 1.92 6.54
C TYR A 130 10.06 2.00 7.81
N THR A 131 10.57 2.63 8.88
CA THR A 131 9.78 2.95 10.07
C THR A 131 8.56 3.81 9.77
N GLY A 132 8.52 4.56 8.66
CA GLY A 132 7.32 5.29 8.24
C GLY A 132 6.13 4.40 7.85
N PHE A 133 6.40 3.13 7.51
CA PHE A 133 5.37 2.10 7.25
C PHE A 133 5.00 1.30 8.51
N MET A 134 5.65 1.58 9.65
CA MET A 134 5.50 0.85 10.90
C MET A 134 4.86 1.73 11.99
N PRO A 135 4.04 1.14 12.90
CA PRO A 135 3.42 -0.18 12.75
C PRO A 135 2.47 -0.23 11.54
N CYS A 136 2.10 -1.43 11.12
CA CYS A 136 1.11 -1.58 10.05
C CYS A 136 -0.23 -1.09 10.57
N ARG A 137 -0.90 -0.24 9.79
CA ARG A 137 -2.13 0.44 10.20
C ARG A 137 -3.32 -0.06 9.37
N ILE A 138 -4.42 -0.36 10.04
CA ILE A 138 -5.73 -0.59 9.44
C ILE A 138 -6.68 0.45 10.03
N ALA A 139 -7.26 1.30 9.19
CA ALA A 139 -8.29 2.25 9.60
C ALA A 139 -9.66 1.57 9.54
N VAL A 140 -10.44 1.67 10.61
CA VAL A 140 -11.86 1.32 10.66
C VAL A 140 -12.65 2.61 10.56
N VAL A 141 -13.40 2.76 9.47
CA VAL A 141 -13.98 4.04 9.06
C VAL A 141 -15.44 3.85 8.68
N GLU A 142 -16.34 4.60 9.29
CA GLU A 142 -17.71 4.79 8.81
C GLU A 142 -17.70 5.90 7.77
N ASP A 143 -18.10 5.63 6.52
CA ASP A 143 -18.14 6.62 5.44
C ASP A 143 -19.22 7.70 5.65
N GLN A 144 -19.50 8.51 4.63
CA GLN A 144 -20.51 9.58 4.76
C GLN A 144 -21.93 9.04 4.64
N GLU A 145 -22.09 7.84 4.07
CA GLU A 145 -23.35 7.13 3.92
C GLU A 145 -23.67 6.20 5.11
N GLY A 146 -22.72 6.02 6.04
CA GLY A 146 -22.86 5.19 7.23
C GLY A 146 -22.34 3.76 7.08
N ASN A 147 -21.70 3.41 5.96
CA ASN A 147 -21.12 2.08 5.75
C ASN A 147 -19.73 1.99 6.37
N LEU A 148 -19.38 0.83 6.90
CA LEU A 148 -18.04 0.59 7.45
C LEU A 148 -17.07 0.14 6.35
N TRP A 149 -15.86 0.66 6.43
CA TRP A 149 -14.75 0.38 5.53
C TRP A 149 -13.47 0.13 6.31
N LEU A 150 -12.66 -0.76 5.76
CA LEU A 150 -11.29 -1.00 6.18
C LEU A 150 -10.33 -0.41 5.15
N HIS A 151 -9.38 0.41 5.62
CA HIS A 151 -8.32 0.94 4.77
C HIS A 151 -6.93 0.62 5.31
N SER A 152 -6.03 0.22 4.43
CA SER A 152 -4.60 0.08 4.76
C SER A 152 -3.75 0.51 3.57
N MET A 153 -2.50 0.92 3.83
CA MET A 153 -1.57 1.22 2.74
C MET A 153 -1.29 -0.05 1.94
N ASN A 154 -1.31 0.07 0.62
CA ASN A 154 -0.90 -1.01 -0.26
C ASN A 154 0.61 -1.26 -0.11
N LEU A 155 0.97 -2.34 0.59
CA LEU A 155 2.36 -2.68 0.89
C LEU A 155 3.13 -3.17 -0.36
N ASP A 156 2.45 -3.58 -1.44
CA ASP A 156 3.12 -3.97 -2.69
C ASP A 156 3.94 -2.82 -3.27
N LEU A 157 3.48 -1.57 -3.08
CA LEU A 157 4.23 -0.38 -3.50
C LEU A 157 5.57 -0.24 -2.76
N MET A 158 5.63 -0.66 -1.49
CA MET A 158 6.87 -0.64 -0.71
C MET A 158 7.76 -1.84 -1.06
N ILE A 159 7.16 -3.03 -1.23
CA ILE A 159 7.88 -4.29 -1.46
C ILE A 159 8.50 -4.34 -2.85
N HIS A 160 7.73 -3.98 -3.88
CA HIS A 160 8.09 -4.14 -5.30
C HIS A 160 8.33 -2.82 -6.02
N GLY A 161 8.05 -1.68 -5.40
CA GLY A 161 8.08 -0.38 -6.08
C GLY A 161 9.47 0.20 -6.35
N GLY A 162 10.54 -0.53 -6.05
CA GLY A 162 11.90 -0.04 -6.22
C GLY A 162 12.91 -1.17 -6.38
N LYS A 163 14.08 -0.97 -5.77
CA LYS A 163 15.13 -1.99 -5.73
C LYS A 163 14.64 -3.23 -4.96
N GLU A 164 14.92 -4.41 -5.52
CA GLU A 164 14.56 -5.68 -4.90
C GLU A 164 15.08 -5.77 -3.45
N LEU A 165 14.20 -6.23 -2.56
CA LEU A 165 14.53 -6.46 -1.16
C LEU A 165 15.44 -7.69 -1.01
N PRO A 166 16.31 -7.74 0.01
CA PRO A 166 17.04 -8.97 0.35
C PRO A 166 16.07 -10.16 0.51
N PRO A 167 16.41 -11.37 0.05
CA PRO A 167 15.46 -12.48 -0.05
C PRO A 167 14.68 -12.78 1.24
N GLU A 168 15.35 -12.81 2.38
CA GLU A 168 14.70 -13.03 3.68
C GLU A 168 13.75 -11.89 4.07
N LEU A 169 14.15 -10.63 3.83
CA LEU A 169 13.29 -9.48 4.10
C LEU A 169 12.08 -9.46 3.15
N LYS A 170 12.29 -9.78 1.86
CA LYS A 170 11.21 -9.89 0.87
C LYS A 170 10.18 -10.92 1.31
N LYS A 171 10.63 -12.11 1.69
CA LYS A 171 9.78 -13.19 2.18
C LYS A 171 8.93 -12.76 3.39
N GLU A 172 9.54 -12.14 4.38
CA GLU A 172 8.82 -11.71 5.59
C GLU A 172 7.91 -10.49 5.32
N ALA A 173 8.29 -9.58 4.43
CA ALA A 173 7.43 -8.48 4.00
C ALA A 173 6.19 -8.98 3.24
N LEU A 174 6.35 -9.97 2.36
CA LEU A 174 5.23 -10.65 1.68
C LEU A 174 4.33 -11.37 2.69
N ARG A 175 4.90 -12.04 3.70
CA ARG A 175 4.10 -12.65 4.78
C ARG A 175 3.27 -11.61 5.52
N VAL A 176 3.87 -10.48 5.92
CA VAL A 176 3.14 -9.39 6.61
C VAL A 176 2.06 -8.79 5.71
N ARG A 177 2.35 -8.58 4.42
CA ARG A 177 1.37 -8.14 3.42
C ARG A 177 0.15 -9.07 3.41
N ASP A 178 0.38 -10.37 3.28
CA ASP A 178 -0.68 -11.37 3.18
C ASP A 178 -1.49 -11.48 4.49
N ILE A 179 -0.84 -11.31 5.64
CA ILE A 179 -1.50 -11.23 6.95
C ILE A 179 -2.45 -10.03 7.01
N ILE A 180 -2.01 -8.84 6.58
CA ILE A 180 -2.84 -7.63 6.61
C ILE A 180 -4.08 -7.81 5.73
N ILE A 181 -3.90 -8.28 4.50
CA ILE A 181 -5.01 -8.51 3.57
C ILE A 181 -5.99 -9.54 4.16
N SER A 182 -5.47 -10.69 4.61
CA SER A 182 -6.30 -11.75 5.23
C SER A 182 -7.06 -11.25 6.46
N MET A 183 -6.45 -10.40 7.29
CA MET A 183 -7.13 -9.80 8.43
C MET A 183 -8.23 -8.83 8.00
N MET A 184 -7.97 -8.00 6.99
CA MET A 184 -8.99 -7.08 6.49
C MET A 184 -10.16 -7.82 5.84
N GLU A 185 -9.90 -8.87 5.05
CA GLU A 185 -10.95 -9.69 4.44
C GLU A 185 -11.79 -10.42 5.51
N GLY A 186 -11.14 -11.09 6.47
CA GLY A 186 -11.84 -11.78 7.55
C GLY A 186 -12.65 -10.83 8.43
N ALA A 187 -12.08 -9.68 8.79
CA ALA A 187 -12.79 -8.70 9.62
C ALA A 187 -13.92 -7.97 8.88
N ALA A 188 -13.77 -7.76 7.58
CA ALA A 188 -14.85 -7.26 6.74
C ALA A 188 -16.03 -8.25 6.70
N ALA A 189 -15.77 -9.56 6.77
CA ALA A 189 -16.78 -10.62 6.80
C ALA A 189 -17.21 -11.05 8.22
N GLY A 190 -16.72 -10.39 9.28
CA GLY A 190 -17.08 -10.73 10.66
C GLY A 190 -16.49 -12.04 11.20
N GLU A 191 -15.40 -12.53 10.62
CA GLU A 191 -14.66 -13.72 11.07
C GLU A 191 -13.77 -13.43 12.31
N PHE A 192 -13.34 -14.44 13.06
CA PHE A 192 -12.52 -14.28 14.28
C PHE A 192 -11.35 -15.27 14.35
#